data_AF-A0A899FYE7-F1
#
_entry.id   AF-A0A899FYE7-F1
#
_cell.length_a   1.000
_cell.length_b   1.000
_cell.length_c   1.000
_cell.angle_alpha   90.00
_cell.angle_beta   90.00
_cell.angle_gamma   90.00
#
_symmetry.space_group_name_H-M   'P 1'
#
loop_
_entity.id
_entity.type
_entity.pdbx_description
1 polymer ?
#
loop_
_entity_poly.entity_id
_entity_poly.type
_entity_poly.pdbx_seq_one_letter_code
_entity_poly.pdbx_strand_id
1 'polypeptide(L)'
;MELVEDEKKEEIQTYYFVNSSSYSVTRPSVTDDLQKIYGLGPLASRVARVDEFGNKKKMRQSYKGHIQHLPGKNVIIKDRFIRDLVFGPKEEKADKFIEDIDPELIEAVFSLQPGPIPGFDSSVFVSSNMEKKSELYNEKDTVVLESSENYKRHYKKKKRKHDDYEQSITLEQKNRKQS
;
A
#
# COMPACT_ATOMS: atom_id res chain seq x y z
N MET A 1 17.42 -38.36 -70.36
CA MET A 1 17.55 -36.91 -70.09
C MET A 1 16.24 -36.48 -69.48
N GLU A 2 16.29 -36.19 -68.19
CA GLU A 2 15.16 -35.69 -67.39
C GLU A 2 14.74 -34.31 -67.90
N LEU A 3 13.43 -34.07 -67.96
CA LEU A 3 12.89 -32.71 -68.04
C LEU A 3 12.01 -32.52 -66.80
N VAL A 4 12.54 -31.70 -65.90
CA VAL A 4 11.94 -31.21 -64.67
C VAL A 4 10.82 -30.25 -65.06
N GLU A 5 9.58 -30.58 -64.70
CA GLU A 5 8.47 -29.65 -64.82
C GLU A 5 8.56 -28.65 -63.66
N ASP A 6 9.01 -27.42 -63.97
CA ASP A 6 9.02 -26.31 -63.02
C ASP A 6 7.59 -25.91 -62.63
N GLU A 7 7.22 -26.19 -61.40
CA GLU A 7 6.00 -25.70 -60.75
C GLU A 7 6.01 -24.16 -60.71
N LYS A 8 5.39 -23.52 -61.70
CA LYS A 8 5.03 -22.10 -61.60
C LYS A 8 3.94 -21.93 -60.55
N LYS A 9 4.34 -21.63 -59.32
CA LYS A 9 3.46 -21.14 -58.27
C LYS A 9 2.91 -19.78 -58.70
N GLU A 10 1.66 -19.76 -59.16
CA GLU A 10 0.94 -18.52 -59.41
C GLU A 10 0.72 -17.80 -58.08
N GLU A 11 1.45 -16.71 -57.87
CA GLU A 11 1.24 -15.80 -56.74
C GLU A 11 -0.13 -15.14 -56.91
N ILE A 12 -1.10 -15.57 -56.11
CA ILE A 12 -2.43 -14.95 -56.05
C ILE A 12 -2.24 -13.52 -55.53
N GLN A 13 -2.36 -12.53 -56.41
CA GLN A 13 -2.42 -11.12 -56.01
C GLN A 13 -3.75 -10.88 -55.29
N THR A 14 -3.69 -10.83 -53.96
CA THR A 14 -4.85 -10.54 -53.11
C THR A 14 -5.15 -9.04 -53.14
N TYR A 15 -6.26 -8.65 -53.78
CA TYR A 15 -6.76 -7.28 -53.74
C TYR A 15 -7.72 -7.09 -52.57
N TYR A 16 -7.55 -6.00 -51.83
CA TYR A 16 -8.47 -5.60 -50.75
C TYR A 16 -9.34 -4.43 -51.22
N PHE A 17 -10.63 -4.47 -50.91
CA PHE A 17 -11.55 -3.38 -51.21
C PHE A 17 -11.43 -2.28 -50.16
N VAL A 18 -11.42 -1.01 -50.60
CA VAL A 18 -11.58 0.13 -49.70
C VAL A 18 -12.99 0.06 -49.11
N ASN A 19 -13.06 -0.14 -47.81
CA ASN A 19 -14.34 -0.24 -47.10
C ASN A 19 -15.06 1.13 -47.15
N SER A 20 -16.30 1.14 -47.65
CA SER A 20 -17.13 2.34 -47.79
C SER A 20 -17.79 2.79 -46.47
N SER A 21 -17.54 2.09 -45.37
CA SER A 21 -18.01 2.51 -44.04
C SER A 21 -17.24 3.73 -43.52
N SER A 22 -17.95 4.77 -43.10
CA SER A 22 -17.36 5.91 -42.39
C SER A 22 -17.09 5.55 -40.92
N TYR A 23 -15.86 5.69 -40.48
CA TYR A 23 -15.48 5.55 -39.07
C TYR A 23 -15.29 6.93 -38.44
N SER A 24 -15.91 7.18 -37.29
CA SER A 24 -15.64 8.37 -36.49
C SER A 24 -14.43 8.15 -35.58
N VAL A 25 -13.63 9.19 -35.37
CA VAL A 25 -12.57 9.17 -34.36
C VAL A 25 -13.17 8.87 -32.99
N THR A 26 -12.58 7.93 -32.27
CA THR A 26 -12.99 7.59 -30.91
C THR A 26 -12.80 8.78 -29.99
N ARG A 27 -13.80 9.08 -29.15
CA ARG A 27 -13.70 10.12 -28.11
C ARG A 27 -13.62 9.46 -26.73
N PRO A 28 -12.63 9.83 -25.90
CA PRO A 28 -11.58 10.81 -26.16
C PRO A 28 -10.50 10.31 -27.15
N SER A 29 -9.83 11.23 -27.85
CA SER A 29 -8.66 10.90 -28.68
C SER A 29 -7.41 10.79 -27.81
N VAL A 30 -6.45 9.97 -28.24
CA VAL A 30 -5.14 9.83 -27.55
C VAL A 30 -4.31 11.12 -27.63
N THR A 31 -4.59 11.97 -28.62
CA THR A 31 -3.96 13.29 -28.78
C THR A 31 -4.46 14.32 -27.78
N ASP A 32 -5.60 14.05 -27.14
CA ASP A 32 -6.20 14.99 -26.21
C ASP A 32 -5.54 14.86 -24.83
N ASP A 33 -5.43 15.96 -24.10
CA ASP A 33 -4.99 15.93 -22.69
C ASP A 33 -6.10 15.33 -21.81
N LEU A 34 -6.02 14.01 -21.61
CA LEU A 34 -6.95 13.26 -20.78
C LEU A 34 -6.92 13.73 -19.32
N GLN A 35 -5.78 14.23 -18.82
CA GLN A 35 -5.71 14.72 -17.44
C GLN A 35 -6.57 15.96 -17.27
N LYS A 36 -6.60 16.83 -18.27
CA LYS A 36 -7.45 18.01 -18.29
C LYS A 36 -8.92 17.65 -18.55
N ILE A 37 -9.21 16.79 -19.52
CA ILE A 37 -10.59 16.37 -19.85
C ILE A 37 -11.29 15.76 -18.64
N TYR A 38 -10.59 14.90 -17.89
CA TYR A 38 -11.15 14.22 -16.72
C TYR A 38 -10.90 14.95 -15.39
N GLY A 39 -10.36 16.18 -15.42
CA GLY A 39 -10.13 16.98 -14.21
C GLY A 39 -9.13 16.37 -13.22
N LEU A 40 -8.17 15.57 -13.70
CA LEU A 40 -7.16 14.90 -12.89
C LEU A 40 -5.97 15.79 -12.52
N GLY A 41 -5.86 16.99 -13.09
CA GLY A 41 -4.77 17.94 -12.83
C GLY A 41 -4.48 18.17 -11.33
N PRO A 42 -5.48 18.56 -10.50
CA PRO A 42 -5.27 18.77 -9.07
C PRO A 42 -4.81 17.51 -8.33
N LEU A 43 -5.30 16.33 -8.74
CA LEU A 43 -4.88 15.05 -8.17
C LEU A 43 -3.43 14.73 -8.56
N ALA A 44 -3.08 14.97 -9.82
CA ALA A 44 -1.73 14.78 -10.34
C ALA A 44 -0.73 15.65 -9.56
N SER A 45 -1.00 16.94 -9.37
CA SER A 45 -0.15 17.83 -8.55
C SER A 45 -0.04 17.34 -7.10
N ARG A 46 -1.15 16.85 -6.51
CA ARG A 46 -1.14 16.36 -5.12
C ARG A 46 -0.34 15.06 -4.94
N VAL A 47 -0.27 14.19 -5.94
CA VAL A 47 0.38 12.86 -5.81
C VAL A 47 1.70 12.78 -6.58
N ALA A 48 2.05 13.79 -7.36
CA ALA A 48 3.29 13.85 -8.12
C ALA A 48 4.52 13.61 -7.24
N ARG A 49 5.52 12.92 -7.81
CA ARG A 49 6.82 12.67 -7.17
C ARG A 49 7.60 13.96 -6.92
N VAL A 50 7.28 14.99 -7.69
CA VAL A 50 7.95 16.28 -7.69
C VAL A 50 6.87 17.34 -7.50
N ASP A 51 7.14 18.26 -6.58
CA ASP A 51 6.30 19.40 -6.29
C ASP A 51 6.44 20.49 -7.37
N GLU A 52 5.57 21.49 -7.36
CA GLU A 52 5.59 22.61 -8.31
C GLU A 52 6.93 23.38 -8.29
N PHE A 53 7.61 23.36 -7.15
CA PHE A 53 8.93 23.97 -6.94
C PHE A 53 10.12 23.05 -7.28
N GLY A 54 9.89 21.86 -7.84
CA GLY A 54 10.95 20.91 -8.18
C GLY A 54 11.42 20.02 -7.01
N ASN A 55 10.84 20.17 -5.82
CA ASN A 55 11.19 19.38 -4.63
C ASN A 55 10.59 17.97 -4.69
N LYS A 56 11.34 16.97 -4.18
CA LYS A 56 10.85 15.58 -4.15
C LYS A 56 9.82 15.38 -3.03
N LYS A 57 8.62 14.94 -3.39
CA LYS A 57 7.57 14.56 -2.45
C LYS A 57 7.83 13.17 -1.87
N LYS A 58 7.95 13.07 -0.55
CA LYS A 58 8.23 11.80 0.15
C LYS A 58 6.94 11.16 0.65
N MET A 59 6.62 9.97 0.15
CA MET A 59 5.51 9.15 0.64
C MET A 59 6.07 7.92 1.36
N ARG A 60 5.52 7.61 2.53
CA ARG A 60 5.85 6.36 3.24
C ARG A 60 5.14 5.19 2.54
N GLN A 61 5.80 4.04 2.48
CA GLN A 61 5.19 2.82 1.93
C GLN A 61 3.98 2.35 2.74
N SER A 62 3.94 2.66 4.04
CA SER A 62 2.81 2.39 4.92
C SER A 62 1.99 3.64 5.20
N TYR A 63 0.74 3.44 5.61
CA TYR A 63 -0.15 4.51 6.05
C TYR A 63 0.23 5.12 7.42
N LYS A 64 1.46 4.89 7.91
CA LYS A 64 1.95 5.44 9.18
C LYS A 64 1.83 6.96 9.25
N GLY A 65 1.99 7.66 8.12
CA GLY A 65 1.79 9.11 8.07
C GLY A 65 0.37 9.55 8.46
N HIS A 66 -0.63 8.70 8.22
CA HIS A 66 -2.03 8.98 8.55
C HIS A 66 -2.37 8.65 10.00
N ILE A 67 -1.68 7.72 10.65
CA ILE A 67 -1.96 7.32 12.05
C ILE A 67 -0.98 7.91 13.06
N GLN A 68 0.02 8.68 12.60
CA GLN A 68 1.06 9.23 13.47
C GLN A 68 0.52 10.22 14.50
N HIS A 69 -0.59 10.90 14.18
CA HIS A 69 -1.22 11.86 15.08
C HIS A 69 -2.11 11.18 16.15
N LEU A 70 -2.42 9.90 15.98
CA LEU A 70 -3.25 9.16 16.94
C LEU A 70 -2.42 8.82 18.19
N PRO A 71 -3.03 8.90 19.40
CA PRO A 71 -2.36 8.49 20.62
C PRO A 71 -2.06 6.98 20.61
N GLY A 72 -1.12 6.56 21.45
CA GLY A 72 -0.77 5.14 21.59
C GLY A 72 0.25 4.63 20.57
N LYS A 73 0.74 3.42 20.80
CA LYS A 73 1.72 2.74 19.94
C LYS A 73 0.97 1.92 18.90
N ASN A 74 0.56 2.59 17.82
CA ASN A 74 -0.22 1.99 16.75
C ASN A 74 0.67 1.11 15.84
N VAL A 75 0.53 -0.21 15.97
CA VAL A 75 1.20 -1.21 15.11
C VAL A 75 0.33 -1.48 13.88
N ILE A 76 0.95 -1.46 12.70
CA ILE A 76 0.26 -1.73 11.44
C ILE A 76 0.21 -3.24 11.22
N ILE A 77 -0.99 -3.82 11.31
CA ILE A 77 -1.26 -5.24 11.11
C ILE A 77 -1.95 -5.42 9.75
N LYS A 78 -1.60 -6.49 9.03
CA LYS A 78 -2.27 -6.86 7.78
C LYS A 78 -3.43 -7.80 8.11
N ASP A 79 -4.64 -7.35 7.85
CA ASP A 79 -5.86 -8.14 8.06
C ASP A 79 -6.75 -8.05 6.81
N ARG A 80 -7.50 -9.13 6.55
CA ARG A 80 -8.46 -9.26 5.43
C ARG A 80 -9.91 -9.21 5.92
N PHE A 81 -10.15 -9.10 7.23
CA PHE A 81 -11.49 -9.09 7.82
C PHE A 81 -12.48 -8.15 7.13
N ILE A 82 -12.13 -6.88 6.90
CA ILE A 82 -13.03 -5.91 6.25
C ILE A 82 -13.36 -6.33 4.81
N ARG A 83 -12.36 -6.86 4.08
CA ARG A 83 -12.55 -7.35 2.71
C ARG A 83 -13.54 -8.53 2.71
N ASP A 84 -13.37 -9.46 3.63
CA ASP A 84 -14.21 -10.64 3.75
C ASP A 84 -15.64 -10.26 4.16
N LEU A 85 -15.80 -9.24 5.01
CA LEU A 85 -17.10 -8.67 5.37
C LEU A 85 -17.81 -8.01 4.17
N VAL A 86 -17.07 -7.37 3.27
CA VAL A 86 -17.62 -6.74 2.06
C VAL A 86 -18.04 -7.79 1.02
N PHE A 87 -17.27 -8.87 0.86
CA PHE A 87 -17.59 -9.93 -0.11
C PHE A 87 -18.61 -10.95 0.40
N GLY A 88 -18.66 -11.18 1.70
CA GLY A 88 -19.60 -12.07 2.36
C GLY A 88 -20.28 -11.34 3.51
N PRO A 89 -21.17 -10.37 3.22
CA PRO A 89 -21.96 -9.75 4.27
C PRO A 89 -22.73 -10.86 5.00
N LYS A 90 -22.69 -10.86 6.32
CA LYS A 90 -23.42 -11.84 7.12
C LYS A 90 -24.90 -11.45 7.10
N GLU A 91 -25.65 -12.05 6.19
CA GLU A 91 -27.06 -11.72 5.90
C GLU A 91 -28.06 -12.21 6.97
N GLU A 92 -27.63 -12.96 7.99
CA GLU A 92 -28.53 -13.62 8.94
C GLU A 92 -29.39 -12.67 9.81
N LYS A 93 -29.19 -11.35 9.72
CA LYS A 93 -29.98 -10.34 10.43
C LYS A 93 -30.27 -9.08 9.60
N ALA A 94 -30.44 -9.20 8.28
CA ALA A 94 -30.69 -8.05 7.40
C ALA A 94 -31.91 -7.19 7.82
N ASP A 95 -32.88 -7.76 8.54
CA ASP A 95 -34.07 -7.05 9.03
C ASP A 95 -33.97 -6.59 10.49
N LYS A 96 -32.87 -6.87 11.19
CA LYS A 96 -32.67 -6.39 12.56
C LYS A 96 -31.64 -5.28 12.53
N PHE A 97 -32.14 -4.05 12.50
CA PHE A 97 -31.43 -2.90 13.08
C PHE A 97 -30.80 -3.36 14.39
N ILE A 98 -29.53 -3.02 14.64
CA ILE A 98 -28.77 -3.44 15.84
C ILE A 98 -29.72 -3.38 17.04
N GLU A 99 -30.11 -4.54 17.58
CA GLU A 99 -31.03 -4.59 18.72
C GLU A 99 -30.46 -3.70 19.83
N ASP A 100 -31.30 -2.89 20.46
CA ASP A 100 -30.87 -2.04 21.56
C ASP A 100 -30.20 -2.90 22.62
N ILE A 101 -28.92 -2.63 22.86
CA ILE A 101 -28.12 -3.41 23.80
C ILE A 101 -28.51 -2.95 25.20
N ASP A 102 -28.89 -3.89 26.06
CA ASP A 102 -29.29 -3.62 27.44
C ASP A 102 -28.13 -2.99 28.22
N PRO A 103 -28.25 -1.72 28.67
CA PRO A 103 -27.17 -1.04 29.38
C PRO A 103 -26.87 -1.66 30.74
N GLU A 104 -27.87 -2.22 31.43
CA GLU A 104 -27.67 -2.84 32.76
C GLU A 104 -26.82 -4.10 32.62
N LEU A 105 -27.05 -4.88 31.56
CA LEU A 105 -26.24 -6.04 31.23
C LEU A 105 -24.79 -5.66 30.90
N ILE A 106 -24.57 -4.59 30.12
CA ILE A 106 -23.21 -4.10 29.84
C ILE A 106 -22.52 -3.71 31.14
N GLU A 107 -23.16 -2.93 32.00
CA GLU A 107 -22.55 -2.49 33.27
C GLU A 107 -22.19 -3.68 34.17
N ALA A 108 -23.09 -4.65 34.31
CA ALA A 108 -22.84 -5.86 35.08
C ALA A 108 -21.68 -6.69 34.52
N VAL A 109 -21.58 -6.84 33.19
CA VAL A 109 -20.55 -7.65 32.53
C VAL A 109 -19.19 -6.96 32.53
N PHE A 110 -19.15 -5.63 32.40
CA PHE A 110 -17.92 -4.84 32.36
C PHE A 110 -17.41 -4.40 33.74
N SER A 111 -18.13 -4.75 34.82
CA SER A 111 -17.69 -4.53 36.20
C SER A 111 -16.61 -5.52 36.61
N LEU A 112 -15.34 -5.17 36.35
CA LEU A 112 -14.18 -6.00 36.65
C LEU A 112 -13.58 -5.68 38.02
N GLN A 113 -13.07 -6.71 38.70
CA GLN A 113 -12.30 -6.53 39.94
C GLN A 113 -10.94 -5.89 39.62
N PRO A 114 -10.47 -4.93 40.45
CA PRO A 114 -9.16 -4.33 40.24
C PRO A 114 -8.05 -5.36 40.46
N GLY A 115 -7.18 -5.51 39.48
CA GLY A 115 -6.04 -6.43 39.54
C GLY A 115 -5.12 -6.32 38.33
N PRO A 116 -3.87 -6.80 38.44
CA PRO A 116 -2.95 -6.81 37.31
C PRO A 116 -3.40 -7.84 36.26
N ILE A 117 -3.34 -7.47 34.97
CA ILE A 117 -3.65 -8.38 33.87
C ILE A 117 -2.35 -9.06 33.43
N PRO A 118 -2.19 -10.38 33.65
CA PRO A 118 -0.95 -11.08 33.32
C PRO A 118 -0.72 -11.10 31.81
N GLY A 119 0.52 -10.84 31.38
CA GLY A 119 0.91 -10.85 29.97
C GLY A 119 0.47 -9.63 29.16
N PHE A 120 -0.18 -8.63 29.79
CA PHE A 120 -0.56 -7.40 29.13
C PHE A 120 0.62 -6.40 29.06
N ASP A 121 0.97 -5.95 27.85
CA ASP A 121 2.01 -4.93 27.64
C ASP A 121 1.38 -3.53 27.68
N SER A 122 1.63 -2.79 28.76
CA SER A 122 1.15 -1.42 28.92
C SER A 122 1.82 -0.42 27.98
N SER A 123 2.91 -0.77 27.29
CA SER A 123 3.60 0.11 26.34
C SER A 123 2.76 0.48 25.10
N VAL A 124 1.67 -0.26 24.87
CA VAL A 124 0.66 0.06 23.85
C VAL A 124 -0.01 1.39 24.16
N PHE A 125 -0.26 1.65 25.44
CA PHE A 125 -0.71 2.94 25.93
C PHE A 125 0.51 3.84 26.09
N VAL A 126 0.62 4.87 25.26
CA VAL A 126 1.74 5.83 25.28
C VAL A 126 1.56 6.82 26.45
N SER A 127 1.18 6.33 27.62
CA SER A 127 0.99 7.13 28.82
C SER A 127 2.31 7.45 29.53
N SER A 128 3.42 6.84 29.10
CA SER A 128 4.73 6.96 29.75
C SER A 128 5.67 8.00 29.14
N ASN A 129 5.26 8.76 28.14
CA ASN A 129 6.05 9.90 27.66
C ASN A 129 5.57 11.17 28.35
N MET A 130 6.06 11.37 29.58
CA MET A 130 6.30 12.74 30.05
C MET A 130 7.05 13.48 28.95
N GLU A 131 6.48 14.60 28.52
CA GLU A 131 7.14 15.76 27.92
C GLU A 131 8.57 15.51 27.43
N LYS A 132 8.72 14.88 26.27
CA LYS A 132 9.91 15.19 25.47
C LYS A 132 9.66 16.56 24.86
N LYS A 133 10.03 17.58 25.63
CA LYS A 133 10.23 18.95 25.17
C LYS A 133 10.94 18.87 23.81
N SER A 134 10.32 19.48 22.82
CA SER A 134 10.92 19.74 21.54
C SER A 134 12.13 20.66 21.75
N GLU A 135 13.32 20.08 21.92
CA GLU A 135 14.59 20.79 21.73
C GLU A 135 14.79 20.99 20.22
N LEU A 136 14.10 22.01 19.71
CA LEU A 136 14.66 22.90 18.70
C LEU A 136 15.80 23.65 19.39
N TYR A 137 17.06 23.25 19.21
CA TYR A 137 18.24 24.11 19.09
C TYR A 137 19.46 23.23 18.78
N ASN A 138 20.21 23.62 17.73
CA ASN A 138 21.57 23.13 17.51
C ASN A 138 22.46 23.81 18.54
N GLU A 139 23.24 23.07 19.32
CA GLU A 139 24.43 23.61 19.95
C GLU A 139 25.48 22.51 20.07
N LYS A 140 26.58 22.72 19.35
CA LYS A 140 27.87 22.12 19.66
C LYS A 140 28.30 22.66 21.03
N ASP A 141 29.14 21.88 21.70
CA ASP A 141 29.82 22.19 22.97
C ASP A 141 29.06 21.79 24.24
N THR A 142 29.23 20.53 24.64
CA THR A 142 29.40 20.19 26.06
C THR A 142 30.48 19.12 26.21
N VAL A 143 31.60 19.58 26.73
CA VAL A 143 32.78 18.80 27.12
C VAL A 143 32.60 18.39 28.57
N VAL A 144 32.63 17.07 28.81
CA VAL A 144 33.15 16.36 30.00
C VAL A 144 32.43 16.50 31.35
N LEU A 145 31.80 15.41 31.81
CA LEU A 145 32.29 14.63 32.97
C LEU A 145 31.74 13.18 32.94
N GLU A 146 32.64 12.25 33.24
CA GLU A 146 32.51 10.78 33.33
C GLU A 146 31.48 10.36 34.41
N SER A 147 30.88 9.16 34.48
CA SER A 147 31.40 7.80 34.27
C SER A 147 30.24 6.79 34.39
N SER A 148 30.18 5.81 33.49
CA SER A 148 29.72 4.44 33.79
C SER A 148 29.96 3.54 32.58
N GLU A 149 31.12 2.92 32.61
CA GLU A 149 31.41 1.52 32.27
C GLU A 149 30.59 0.83 31.15
N ASN A 150 31.26 0.72 30.00
CA ASN A 150 31.57 -0.56 29.34
C ASN A 150 30.46 -1.63 29.24
N TYR A 151 29.72 -1.62 28.12
CA TYR A 151 29.55 -2.83 27.29
C TYR A 151 29.41 -2.46 25.81
N LYS A 152 30.54 -2.36 25.11
CA LYS A 152 30.58 -2.39 23.62
C LYS A 152 30.24 -3.80 23.14
N ARG A 153 28.96 -4.10 22.93
CA ARG A 153 28.55 -5.27 22.14
C ARG A 153 28.35 -4.84 20.69
N HIS A 154 29.38 -5.07 19.87
CA HIS A 154 29.29 -5.00 18.42
C HIS A 154 28.30 -6.07 17.92
N TYR A 155 27.01 -5.72 17.80
CA TYR A 155 26.06 -6.53 17.07
C TYR A 155 26.29 -6.32 15.57
N LYS A 156 27.04 -7.24 14.95
CA LYS A 156 27.06 -7.37 13.49
C LYS A 156 25.63 -7.68 13.04
N LYS A 157 24.93 -6.70 12.46
CA LYS A 157 23.68 -6.93 11.75
C LYS A 157 23.96 -7.88 10.59
N LYS A 158 23.65 -9.16 10.75
CA LYS A 158 23.42 -10.08 9.63
C LYS A 158 22.31 -9.45 8.79
N LYS A 159 22.65 -8.94 7.60
CA LYS A 159 21.67 -8.67 6.54
C LYS A 159 20.92 -9.99 6.29
N ARG A 160 19.70 -10.10 6.81
CA ARG A 160 18.74 -11.05 6.25
C ARG A 160 18.47 -10.55 4.84
N LYS A 161 18.92 -11.32 3.85
CA LYS A 161 18.55 -11.13 2.46
C LYS A 161 17.02 -11.27 2.39
N HIS A 162 16.36 -10.22 1.92
CA HIS A 162 14.93 -10.20 1.67
C HIS A 162 14.74 -10.56 0.19
N ASP A 163 15.10 -11.80 -0.17
CA ASP A 163 15.10 -12.27 -1.55
C ASP A 163 13.76 -12.92 -1.96
N ASP A 164 12.82 -13.08 -1.03
CA ASP A 164 11.61 -13.88 -1.29
C ASP A 164 10.52 -13.13 -2.08
N TYR A 165 10.58 -11.80 -2.18
CA TYR A 165 9.55 -11.02 -2.89
C TYR A 165 9.75 -11.03 -4.41
N GLU A 166 10.99 -10.96 -4.91
CA GLU A 166 11.23 -10.95 -6.36
C GLU A 166 11.07 -12.33 -7.01
N GLN A 167 11.27 -13.42 -6.26
CA GLN A 167 11.08 -14.78 -6.77
C GLN A 167 9.61 -15.08 -7.07
N SER A 168 8.67 -14.56 -6.28
CA SER A 168 7.24 -14.78 -6.51
C SER A 168 6.71 -14.08 -7.77
N ILE A 169 7.19 -12.86 -8.05
CA ILE A 169 6.75 -12.07 -9.22
C ILE A 169 7.33 -12.65 -10.52
N THR A 170 8.58 -13.13 -10.49
CA THR A 170 9.22 -13.72 -11.68
C THR A 170 8.63 -15.09 -12.05
N LEU A 171 8.25 -15.91 -11.06
CA LEU A 171 7.55 -17.18 -11.31
C LEU A 171 6.15 -16.98 -11.90
N GLU A 172 5.41 -15.98 -11.41
CA GLU A 172 4.05 -15.69 -11.90
C GLU A 172 4.06 -15.16 -13.35
N GLN A 173 5.09 -14.40 -13.74
CA GLN A 173 5.25 -13.93 -15.12
C GLN A 173 5.72 -15.02 -16.10
N LYS A 174 6.46 -16.03 -15.63
CA LYS A 174 6.94 -17.13 -16.48
C LYS A 174 5.81 -18.09 -16.85
N ASN A 175 4.90 -18.35 -15.92
CA ASN A 175 3.75 -19.24 -16.14
C ASN A 175 2.70 -18.65 -17.09
N ARG A 176 2.68 -17.32 -17.29
CA ARG A 176 1.78 -16.66 -18.25
C ARG A 176 2.32 -16.60 -19.68
N LYS A 177 3.60 -16.95 -19.91
CA LYS A 177 4.22 -16.95 -21.25
C LYS A 177 4.31 -18.34 -21.87
N GLN A 178 3.85 -19.38 -21.18
CA GLN A 178 3.86 -20.77 -21.66
C GLN A 178 2.44 -21.34 -21.87
N SER A 179 1.42 -20.49 -21.88
CA SER A 179 0.07 -20.84 -22.31
C SER A 179 -0.32 -20.09 -23.58
#